data_AF-A0A317N1P4-F1
#
_entry.id   AF-A0A317N1P4-F1
#
_cell.length_a   1.000
_cell.length_b   1.000
_cell.length_c   1.000
_cell.angle_alpha   90.00
_cell.angle_beta   90.00
_cell.angle_gamma   90.00
#
_symmetry.space_group_name_H-M   'P 1'
#
loop_
_entity.id
_entity.type
_entity.pdbx_description
1 polymer ?
#
loop_
_entity_poly.entity_id
_entity_poly.type
_entity_poly.pdbx_seq_one_letter_code
_entity_poly.pdbx_strand_id
1 'polypeptide(L)'
;MKALLEGAARLRRPARERTLFDIGARGYFENPTTDLLAFFLDPAAEHGFGNAVLSALLDSLPEPLQPAASERYLTRPPVREWVTSQQQRIDLVLESDRWVIAVEHKVYHGLHNDFAHYGDDLALRLSDQDSRQVLCVVLSPGGQAPDAPGWLGIGYPDFLRRLRSAAGSLYEQHGESKWLLFLREFVIHLENLTMTDTLTDAQEQFALEHLGEIEALTKAKNDALASLRLRLQEGLNTRLDDLGLPITSWQENWPVGPALRFAPNGWQSHSSVVIYLEPQTPKRVWVQTYIDRRNGDLAELAGKGIDCNQFDEHKVGRTSYNLYHGFPSMEWEAIEEAAASYLRAIIAMEIDWQREQMEAGPSA
;
A
#
# COMPACT_ATOMS: atom_id res chain seq x y z
N MET A 1 23.38 -3.05 -21.21
CA MET A 1 23.28 -3.13 -19.74
C MET A 1 23.18 -1.75 -19.08
N LYS A 2 24.23 -0.90 -19.13
CA LYS A 2 24.20 0.43 -18.47
C LYS A 2 23.05 1.32 -18.95
N ALA A 3 22.86 1.46 -20.26
CA ALA A 3 21.75 2.23 -20.84
C ALA A 3 20.36 1.69 -20.45
N LEU A 4 20.22 0.36 -20.34
CA LEU A 4 18.99 -0.29 -19.89
C LEU A 4 18.71 -0.02 -18.41
N LEU A 5 19.73 -0.08 -17.55
CA LEU A 5 19.59 0.25 -16.13
C LEU A 5 19.31 1.74 -15.91
N GLU A 6 19.90 2.62 -16.73
CA GLU A 6 19.62 4.06 -16.73
C GLU A 6 18.20 4.36 -17.24
N GLY A 7 17.72 3.66 -18.28
CA GLY A 7 16.34 3.75 -18.74
C GLY A 7 15.35 3.18 -17.72
N ALA A 8 15.68 2.05 -17.08
CA ALA A 8 14.89 1.46 -16.00
C ALA A 8 14.82 2.38 -14.76
N ALA A 9 15.84 3.20 -14.50
CA ALA A 9 15.76 4.22 -13.45
C ALA A 9 14.66 5.27 -13.74
N ARG A 10 14.31 5.51 -15.02
CA ARG A 10 13.21 6.40 -15.44
C ARG A 10 11.83 5.73 -15.36
N LEU A 11 11.79 4.41 -15.20
CA LEU A 11 10.57 3.67 -14.82
C LEU A 11 10.27 3.83 -13.32
N ARG A 12 11.23 4.28 -12.51
CA ARG A 12 10.97 4.58 -11.10
C ARG A 12 10.00 5.74 -11.03
N ARG A 13 8.87 5.51 -10.36
CA ARG A 13 7.89 6.55 -10.11
C ARG A 13 8.56 7.67 -9.31
N PRO A 14 8.31 8.95 -9.63
CA PRO A 14 8.77 10.05 -8.80
C PRO A 14 8.28 9.82 -7.37
N ALA A 15 9.13 10.12 -6.38
CA ALA A 15 8.72 10.06 -5.00
C ALA A 15 7.54 11.03 -4.81
N ARG A 16 6.37 10.51 -4.46
CA ARG A 16 5.20 11.35 -4.16
C ARG A 16 5.38 12.02 -2.80
N GLU A 17 4.95 13.28 -2.70
CA GLU A 17 4.92 13.99 -1.42
C GLU A 17 3.94 13.24 -0.50
N ARG A 18 4.43 12.79 0.65
CA ARG A 18 3.59 12.12 1.65
C ARG A 18 2.69 13.14 2.32
N THR A 19 1.42 12.81 2.49
CA THR A 19 0.45 13.63 3.22
C THR A 19 0.12 13.01 4.57
N LEU A 20 -0.63 13.73 5.41
CA LEU A 20 -1.18 13.22 6.67
C LEU A 20 -1.96 11.90 6.48
N PHE A 21 -2.56 11.71 5.31
CA PHE A 21 -3.31 10.50 4.96
C PHE A 21 -2.42 9.26 4.84
N ASP A 22 -1.18 9.43 4.39
CA ASP A 22 -0.20 8.36 4.28
C ASP A 22 0.32 7.88 5.64
N ILE A 23 0.25 8.74 6.66
CA ILE A 23 0.80 8.48 8.00
C ILE A 23 -0.29 7.97 8.96
N GLY A 24 -1.43 8.67 9.02
CA GLY A 24 -2.43 8.47 10.07
C GLY A 24 -3.77 7.93 9.61
N ALA A 25 -4.14 8.10 8.33
CA ALA A 25 -5.50 7.84 7.85
C ALA A 25 -5.54 6.77 6.75
N ARG A 26 -4.89 5.62 6.98
CA ARG A 26 -4.91 4.43 6.11
C ARG A 26 -5.05 4.78 4.60
N GLY A 27 -4.20 5.66 4.06
CA GLY A 27 -4.36 6.56 2.88
C GLY A 27 -5.07 6.18 1.56
N TYR A 28 -6.01 5.23 1.52
CA TYR A 28 -6.83 4.88 0.36
C TYR A 28 -8.32 4.69 0.72
N PHE A 29 -8.73 4.88 1.97
CA PHE A 29 -10.15 4.74 2.34
C PHE A 29 -10.98 5.90 1.78
N GLU A 30 -12.09 5.55 1.14
CA GLU A 30 -13.04 6.49 0.53
C GLU A 30 -13.71 7.36 1.60
N ASN A 31 -14.21 6.75 2.70
CA ASN A 31 -14.98 7.48 3.72
C ASN A 31 -14.23 8.68 4.35
N PRO A 32 -12.99 8.54 4.86
CA PRO A 32 -12.23 9.67 5.40
C PRO A 32 -11.92 10.75 4.35
N THR A 33 -11.72 10.33 3.09
CA THR A 33 -11.45 11.27 1.99
C THR A 33 -12.72 12.08 1.68
N THR A 34 -13.88 11.43 1.65
CA THR A 34 -15.17 12.10 1.50
C THR A 34 -15.49 12.98 2.73
N ASP A 35 -14.99 12.66 3.94
CA ASP A 35 -15.28 13.45 5.15
C ASP A 35 -14.65 14.82 5.02
N LEU A 36 -13.39 14.83 4.55
CA LEU A 36 -12.68 16.07 4.32
C LEU A 36 -13.23 16.83 3.10
N LEU A 37 -13.67 16.11 2.06
CA LEU A 37 -14.37 16.73 0.93
C LEU A 37 -15.64 17.47 1.39
N ALA A 38 -16.47 16.81 2.20
CA ALA A 38 -17.68 17.41 2.75
C ALA A 38 -17.37 18.65 3.60
N PHE A 39 -16.35 18.58 4.45
CA PHE A 39 -15.91 19.73 5.24
C PHE A 39 -15.55 20.94 4.37
N PHE A 40 -14.76 20.76 3.31
CA PHE A 40 -14.37 21.87 2.45
C PHE A 40 -15.45 22.35 1.48
N LEU A 41 -16.42 21.49 1.15
CA LEU A 41 -17.55 21.87 0.30
C LEU A 41 -18.59 22.72 1.03
N ASP A 42 -18.59 22.75 2.37
CA ASP A 42 -19.51 23.54 3.17
C ASP A 42 -19.09 25.02 3.22
N PRO A 43 -19.79 25.94 2.53
CA PRO A 43 -19.40 27.35 2.54
C PRO A 43 -19.48 28.02 3.92
N ALA A 44 -20.23 27.43 4.85
CA ALA A 44 -20.45 27.93 6.20
C ALA A 44 -19.53 27.28 7.26
N ALA A 45 -18.69 26.31 6.86
CA ALA A 45 -17.77 25.67 7.79
C ALA A 45 -16.65 26.62 8.27
N GLU A 46 -16.02 26.25 9.39
CA GLU A 46 -15.01 27.05 10.07
C GLU A 46 -13.73 27.32 9.26
N HIS A 47 -13.57 26.69 8.09
CA HIS A 47 -12.47 26.99 7.17
C HIS A 47 -12.56 28.39 6.55
N GLY A 48 -13.77 28.96 6.44
CA GLY A 48 -13.97 30.34 6.02
C GLY A 48 -13.65 30.64 4.55
N PHE A 49 -13.68 29.63 3.68
CA PHE A 49 -13.36 29.76 2.23
C PHE A 49 -14.56 30.14 1.36
N GLY A 50 -15.72 30.37 1.97
CA GLY A 50 -16.97 30.56 1.27
C GLY A 50 -17.22 29.44 0.26
N ASN A 51 -17.73 29.79 -0.92
CA ASN A 51 -18.10 28.83 -1.95
C ASN A 51 -16.93 28.43 -2.88
N ALA A 52 -15.67 28.73 -2.55
CA ALA A 52 -14.55 28.52 -3.47
C ALA A 52 -14.37 27.04 -3.87
N VAL A 53 -14.37 26.12 -2.90
CA VAL A 53 -14.23 24.68 -3.16
C VAL A 53 -15.51 24.10 -3.77
N LEU A 54 -16.68 24.53 -3.29
CA LEU A 54 -17.98 24.18 -3.90
C LEU A 54 -18.02 24.57 -5.37
N SER A 55 -17.60 25.80 -5.69
CA SER A 55 -17.54 26.29 -7.07
C SER A 55 -16.58 25.46 -7.91
N ALA A 56 -15.42 25.07 -7.38
CA ALA A 56 -14.49 24.19 -8.09
C ALA A 56 -15.11 22.83 -8.44
N LEU A 57 -15.94 22.25 -7.57
CA LEU A 57 -16.69 21.03 -7.87
C LEU A 57 -17.77 21.29 -8.93
N LEU A 58 -18.61 22.32 -8.74
CA LEU A 58 -19.69 22.65 -9.67
C LEU A 58 -19.17 22.99 -11.07
N ASP A 59 -18.05 23.69 -11.15
CA ASP A 59 -17.38 24.01 -12.40
C ASP A 59 -16.85 22.77 -13.12
N SER A 60 -16.65 21.65 -12.41
CA SER A 60 -16.28 20.36 -13.03
C SER A 60 -17.44 19.67 -13.74
N LEU A 61 -18.67 20.12 -13.57
CA LEU A 61 -19.82 19.62 -14.32
C LEU A 61 -19.78 20.07 -15.79
N PRO A 62 -20.45 19.35 -16.71
CA PRO A 62 -20.68 19.85 -18.07
C PRO A 62 -21.35 21.23 -18.05
N GLU A 63 -20.89 22.15 -18.89
CA GLU A 63 -21.33 23.56 -18.91
C GLU A 63 -22.86 23.76 -18.86
N PRO A 64 -23.70 22.99 -19.61
CA PRO A 64 -25.16 23.15 -19.56
C PRO A 64 -25.80 22.76 -18.21
N LEU A 65 -25.08 22.05 -17.35
CA LEU A 65 -25.55 21.54 -16.06
C LEU A 65 -24.95 22.32 -14.88
N GLN A 66 -24.10 23.32 -15.14
CA GLN A 66 -23.50 24.12 -14.09
C GLN A 66 -24.53 25.12 -13.53
N PRO A 67 -24.75 25.15 -12.20
CA PRO A 67 -25.56 26.19 -11.59
C PRO A 67 -24.97 27.58 -11.84
N ALA A 68 -25.84 28.57 -12.07
CA ALA A 68 -25.43 29.95 -12.21
C ALA A 68 -24.70 30.42 -10.95
N ALA A 69 -23.77 31.38 -11.07
CA ALA A 69 -22.94 31.82 -9.94
C ALA A 69 -23.77 32.25 -8.70
N SER A 70 -24.93 32.88 -8.91
CA SER A 70 -25.86 33.28 -7.85
C SER A 70 -26.56 32.12 -7.15
N GLU A 71 -26.52 30.92 -7.71
CA GLU A 71 -27.16 29.70 -7.20
C GLU A 71 -26.16 28.75 -6.53
N ARG A 72 -24.88 29.14 -6.44
CA ARG A 72 -23.79 28.31 -5.86
C ARG A 72 -23.71 28.46 -4.34
N TYR A 73 -24.74 28.00 -3.66
CA TYR A 73 -24.82 27.94 -2.20
C TYR A 73 -25.48 26.64 -1.74
N LEU A 74 -25.36 26.35 -0.45
CA LEU A 74 -26.06 25.23 0.18
C LEU A 74 -27.13 25.76 1.14
N THR A 75 -28.29 25.09 1.19
CA THR A 75 -29.36 25.37 2.17
C THR A 75 -29.15 24.64 3.49
N ARG A 76 -28.27 23.63 3.51
CA ARG A 76 -27.84 22.90 4.71
C ARG A 76 -26.40 22.41 4.55
N PRO A 77 -25.71 22.05 5.65
CA PRO A 77 -24.41 21.40 5.57
C PRO A 77 -24.46 20.13 4.71
N PRO A 78 -23.36 19.78 4.03
CA PRO A 78 -23.26 18.56 3.23
C PRO A 78 -23.65 17.30 4.02
N VAL A 79 -24.51 16.46 3.45
CA VAL A 79 -25.02 15.26 4.14
C VAL A 79 -24.20 14.04 3.70
N ARG A 80 -23.52 13.42 4.66
CA ARG A 80 -22.72 12.21 4.44
C ARG A 80 -23.56 10.95 4.60
N GLU A 81 -23.15 9.90 3.87
CA GLU A 81 -23.68 8.55 3.99
C GLU A 81 -25.22 8.52 3.95
N TRP A 82 -25.79 9.20 2.94
CA TRP A 82 -27.23 9.36 2.80
C TRP A 82 -27.90 7.99 2.59
N VAL A 83 -28.69 7.58 3.59
CA VAL A 83 -29.34 6.27 3.61
C VAL A 83 -30.56 6.26 2.67
N THR A 84 -30.53 5.38 1.68
CA THR A 84 -31.64 5.13 0.74
C THR A 84 -32.70 4.23 1.36
N SER A 85 -33.87 4.10 0.72
CA SER A 85 -34.95 3.23 1.20
C SER A 85 -34.55 1.75 1.33
N GLN A 86 -33.53 1.31 0.60
CA GLN A 86 -32.98 -0.05 0.66
C GLN A 86 -31.78 -0.20 1.64
N GLN A 87 -31.58 0.74 2.57
CA GLN A 87 -30.46 0.71 3.53
C GLN A 87 -29.06 0.75 2.90
N GLN A 88 -28.98 1.15 1.62
CA GLN A 88 -27.72 1.49 0.96
C GLN A 88 -27.37 2.96 1.27
N ARG A 89 -26.13 3.37 1.00
CA ARG A 89 -25.64 4.72 1.32
C ARG A 89 -25.04 5.37 0.08
N ILE A 90 -25.49 6.60 -0.20
CA ILE A 90 -24.84 7.50 -1.14
C ILE A 90 -23.78 8.28 -0.36
N ASP A 91 -22.56 8.38 -0.89
CA ASP A 91 -21.44 8.90 -0.13
C ASP A 91 -21.68 10.33 0.39
N LEU A 92 -22.18 11.23 -0.47
CA LEU A 92 -22.36 12.65 -0.16
C LEU A 92 -23.56 13.24 -0.92
N VAL A 93 -24.37 14.07 -0.26
CA VAL A 93 -25.46 14.85 -0.87
C VAL A 93 -25.31 16.32 -0.53
N LEU A 94 -25.38 17.16 -1.56
CA LEU A 94 -25.30 18.62 -1.51
C LEU A 94 -26.63 19.20 -1.97
N GLU A 95 -27.19 20.14 -1.21
CA GLU A 95 -28.51 20.70 -1.48
C GLU A 95 -28.53 22.21 -1.45
N SER A 96 -29.13 22.78 -2.49
CA SER A 96 -29.64 24.14 -2.51
C SER A 96 -31.18 24.13 -2.65
N ASP A 97 -31.79 25.29 -2.79
CA ASP A 97 -33.19 25.42 -3.18
C ASP A 97 -33.41 25.37 -4.71
N ARG A 98 -32.33 25.34 -5.50
CA ARG A 98 -32.34 25.26 -6.99
C ARG A 98 -31.85 23.93 -7.53
N TRP A 99 -31.03 23.21 -6.77
CA TRP A 99 -30.42 21.97 -7.21
C TRP A 99 -30.11 21.04 -6.04
N VAL A 100 -29.99 19.75 -6.36
CA VAL A 100 -29.49 18.70 -5.48
C VAL A 100 -28.44 17.91 -6.24
N ILE A 101 -27.26 17.74 -5.65
CA ILE A 101 -26.19 16.94 -6.24
C ILE A 101 -25.88 15.79 -5.29
N ALA A 102 -26.11 14.57 -5.76
CA ALA A 102 -25.60 13.38 -5.14
C ALA A 102 -24.22 13.05 -5.71
N VAL A 103 -23.26 12.83 -4.83
CA VAL A 103 -21.88 12.51 -5.16
C VAL A 103 -21.55 11.14 -4.57
N GLU A 104 -21.31 10.18 -5.45
CA GLU A 104 -20.67 8.92 -5.10
C GLU A 104 -19.16 9.08 -5.31
N HIS A 105 -18.36 8.85 -4.28
CA HIS A 105 -16.93 9.12 -4.31
C HIS A 105 -16.15 7.81 -4.34
N LYS A 106 -15.58 7.49 -5.51
CA LYS A 106 -14.90 6.20 -5.77
C LYS A 106 -13.44 6.40 -6.07
N VAL A 107 -12.56 5.76 -5.30
CA VAL A 107 -11.11 5.84 -5.50
C VAL A 107 -10.59 4.58 -6.17
N TYR A 108 -10.89 3.41 -5.59
CA TYR A 108 -10.35 2.11 -6.04
C TYR A 108 -11.42 1.06 -6.37
N HIS A 109 -12.66 1.27 -5.92
CA HIS A 109 -13.73 0.31 -6.14
C HIS A 109 -14.35 0.48 -7.53
N GLY A 110 -14.70 -0.64 -8.15
CA GLY A 110 -15.51 -0.64 -9.37
C GLY A 110 -16.91 -0.06 -9.12
N LEU A 111 -17.58 0.33 -10.20
CA LEU A 111 -18.94 0.87 -10.19
C LEU A 111 -19.98 -0.24 -10.02
N HIS A 112 -19.96 -0.92 -8.87
CA HIS A 112 -20.87 -2.04 -8.56
C HIS A 112 -22.10 -1.64 -7.74
N ASN A 113 -22.24 -0.35 -7.39
CA ASN A 113 -23.41 0.16 -6.68
C ASN A 113 -24.67 0.08 -7.54
N ASP A 114 -25.83 0.10 -6.89
CA ASP A 114 -27.13 0.20 -7.56
C ASP A 114 -27.45 1.68 -7.89
N PHE A 115 -26.76 2.20 -8.90
CA PHE A 115 -26.89 3.60 -9.33
C PHE A 115 -28.29 3.96 -9.84
N ALA A 116 -29.02 2.98 -10.38
CA ALA A 116 -30.42 3.16 -10.79
C ALA A 116 -31.29 3.43 -9.56
N HIS A 117 -31.20 2.56 -8.54
CA HIS A 117 -31.90 2.75 -7.27
C HIS A 117 -31.56 4.08 -6.59
N TYR A 118 -30.28 4.50 -6.61
CA TYR A 118 -29.88 5.78 -6.01
C TYR A 118 -30.56 6.97 -6.70
N GLY A 119 -30.58 6.97 -8.03
CA GLY A 119 -31.27 8.00 -8.80
C GLY A 119 -32.78 8.04 -8.51
N ASP A 120 -33.42 6.86 -8.48
CA ASP A 120 -34.86 6.74 -8.22
C ASP A 120 -35.24 7.17 -6.79
N ASP A 121 -34.45 6.77 -5.78
CA ASP A 121 -34.70 7.13 -4.38
C ASP A 121 -34.56 8.65 -4.16
N LEU A 122 -33.56 9.27 -4.80
CA LEU A 122 -33.39 10.72 -4.79
C LEU A 122 -34.56 11.42 -5.49
N ALA A 123 -34.92 10.98 -6.68
CA ALA A 123 -36.02 11.57 -7.44
C ALA A 123 -37.35 11.48 -6.67
N LEU A 124 -37.61 10.34 -6.02
CA LEU A 124 -38.82 10.14 -5.22
C LEU A 124 -38.83 11.01 -3.95
N ARG A 125 -37.69 11.14 -3.24
CA ARG A 125 -37.62 12.00 -2.04
C ARG A 125 -37.70 13.48 -2.35
N LEU A 126 -37.37 13.86 -3.59
CA LEU A 126 -37.36 15.24 -4.06
C LEU A 126 -38.56 15.55 -4.97
N SER A 127 -39.49 14.62 -5.18
CA SER A 127 -40.61 14.75 -6.13
C SER A 127 -41.56 15.90 -5.80
N ASP A 128 -41.63 16.32 -4.53
CA ASP A 128 -42.47 17.43 -4.09
C ASP A 128 -41.80 18.81 -4.28
N GLN A 129 -40.61 18.86 -4.88
CA GLN A 129 -39.80 20.07 -5.07
C GLN A 129 -39.58 20.38 -6.55
N ASP A 130 -40.69 20.60 -7.27
CA ASP A 130 -40.87 20.76 -8.73
C ASP A 130 -39.90 21.73 -9.47
N SER A 131 -39.03 22.47 -8.77
CA SER A 131 -38.10 23.44 -9.37
C SER A 131 -36.62 23.09 -9.21
N ARG A 132 -36.26 21.97 -8.56
CA ARG A 132 -34.85 21.63 -8.31
C ARG A 132 -34.27 20.73 -9.39
N GLN A 133 -33.11 21.10 -9.92
CA GLN A 133 -32.31 20.22 -10.76
C GLN A 133 -31.65 19.14 -9.91
N VAL A 134 -31.89 17.87 -10.20
CA VAL A 134 -31.21 16.74 -9.53
C VAL A 134 -30.09 16.23 -10.43
N LEU A 135 -28.87 16.18 -9.91
CA LEU A 135 -27.69 15.63 -10.60
C LEU A 135 -27.09 14.52 -9.76
N CYS A 136 -26.70 13.43 -10.42
CA CYS A 136 -25.94 12.35 -9.80
C CYS A 136 -24.55 12.30 -10.41
N VAL A 137 -23.53 12.26 -9.57
CA VAL A 137 -22.13 12.38 -9.96
C VAL A 137 -21.34 11.25 -9.33
N VAL A 138 -20.54 10.56 -10.14
CA VAL A 138 -19.41 9.77 -9.65
C VAL A 138 -18.16 10.64 -9.72
N LEU A 139 -17.57 10.91 -8.56
CA LEU A 139 -16.27 11.56 -8.46
C LEU A 139 -15.20 10.47 -8.29
N SER A 140 -14.26 10.36 -9.23
CA SER A 140 -13.25 9.29 -9.21
C SER A 140 -11.94 9.67 -9.91
N PRO A 141 -10.83 8.92 -9.72
CA PRO A 141 -9.58 9.21 -10.41
C PRO A 141 -9.71 9.29 -11.94
N GLY A 142 -10.44 8.35 -12.54
CA GLY A 142 -10.60 8.25 -13.99
C GLY A 142 -11.84 8.95 -14.55
N GLY A 143 -12.79 9.38 -13.70
CA GLY A 143 -13.99 10.09 -14.13
C GLY A 143 -14.97 9.26 -14.95
N GLN A 144 -14.94 7.93 -14.84
CA GLN A 144 -15.91 7.07 -15.52
C GLN A 144 -17.31 7.25 -14.92
N ALA A 145 -18.30 7.49 -15.78
CA ALA A 145 -19.70 7.42 -15.42
C ALA A 145 -20.17 5.95 -15.38
N PRO A 146 -21.10 5.59 -14.47
CA PRO A 146 -21.73 4.28 -14.50
C PRO A 146 -22.68 4.16 -15.69
N ASP A 147 -22.98 2.92 -16.09
CA ASP A 147 -24.00 2.63 -17.10
C ASP A 147 -25.41 2.75 -16.51
N ALA A 148 -25.73 3.96 -16.03
CA ALA A 148 -27.00 4.31 -15.43
C ALA A 148 -27.42 5.71 -15.94
N PRO A 149 -28.63 5.86 -16.52
CA PRO A 149 -29.10 7.14 -17.03
C PRO A 149 -29.05 8.24 -15.97
N GLY A 150 -28.57 9.43 -16.37
CA GLY A 150 -28.53 10.62 -15.51
C GLY A 150 -27.32 10.73 -14.58
N TRP A 151 -26.44 9.72 -14.55
CA TRP A 151 -25.17 9.81 -13.82
C TRP A 151 -24.06 10.40 -14.68
N LEU A 152 -23.28 11.29 -14.07
CA LEU A 152 -22.12 11.95 -14.67
C LEU A 152 -20.85 11.44 -14.02
N GLY A 153 -19.76 11.38 -14.78
CA GLY A 153 -18.43 11.12 -14.25
C GLY A 153 -17.64 12.41 -14.14
N ILE A 154 -17.03 12.67 -12.98
CA ILE A 154 -16.05 13.74 -12.77
C ILE A 154 -14.71 13.12 -12.41
N GLY A 155 -13.71 13.37 -13.26
CA GLY A 155 -12.34 12.94 -13.02
C GLY A 155 -11.62 13.83 -12.02
N TYR A 156 -10.77 13.23 -11.18
CA TYR A 156 -9.85 13.98 -10.32
C TYR A 156 -8.98 14.99 -11.10
N PRO A 157 -8.45 14.71 -12.31
CA PRO A 157 -7.68 15.70 -13.06
C PRO A 157 -8.42 17.04 -13.27
N ASP A 158 -9.69 16.97 -13.64
CA ASP A 158 -10.53 18.16 -13.89
C ASP A 158 -10.88 18.89 -12.61
N PHE A 159 -11.29 18.14 -11.57
CA PHE A 159 -11.60 18.72 -10.27
C PHE A 159 -10.37 19.36 -9.64
N LEU A 160 -9.22 18.68 -9.64
CA LEU A 160 -7.97 19.18 -9.06
C LEU A 160 -7.44 20.40 -9.79
N ARG A 161 -7.59 20.49 -11.12
CA ARG A 161 -7.24 21.71 -11.87
C ARG A 161 -8.00 22.92 -11.34
N ARG A 162 -9.31 22.78 -11.08
CA ARG A 162 -10.16 23.86 -10.57
C ARG A 162 -9.90 24.14 -9.09
N LEU A 163 -9.72 23.09 -8.30
CA LEU A 163 -9.42 23.18 -6.87
C LEU A 163 -8.07 23.86 -6.62
N ARG A 164 -7.04 23.58 -7.43
CA ARG A 164 -5.75 24.28 -7.36
C ARG A 164 -5.87 25.76 -7.65
N SER A 165 -6.66 26.13 -8.66
CA SER A 165 -6.94 27.54 -8.95
C SER A 165 -7.61 28.23 -7.76
N ALA A 166 -8.63 27.59 -7.17
CA ALA A 166 -9.31 28.10 -5.99
C ALA A 166 -8.36 28.23 -4.78
N ALA A 167 -7.54 27.21 -4.52
CA ALA A 167 -6.57 27.21 -3.42
C ALA A 167 -5.52 28.33 -3.58
N GLY A 168 -5.06 28.61 -4.81
CA GLY A 168 -4.16 29.72 -5.11
C GLY A 168 -4.76 31.08 -4.73
N SER A 169 -6.01 31.34 -5.15
CA SER A 169 -6.71 32.58 -4.79
C SER A 169 -6.99 32.68 -3.28
N LEU A 170 -7.31 31.57 -2.62
CA LEU A 170 -7.54 31.56 -1.17
C LEU A 170 -6.24 31.85 -0.40
N TYR A 171 -5.08 31.39 -0.88
CA TYR A 171 -3.79 31.69 -0.27
C TYR A 171 -3.51 33.20 -0.23
N GLU A 172 -3.82 33.91 -1.30
CA GLU A 172 -3.70 35.37 -1.37
C GLU A 172 -4.63 36.09 -0.38
N GLN A 173 -5.81 35.53 -0.12
CA GLN A 173 -6.84 36.14 0.74
C GLN A 173 -6.67 35.83 2.24
N HIS A 174 -6.21 34.63 2.57
CA HIS A 174 -6.22 34.12 3.95
C HIS A 174 -4.82 33.88 4.53
N GLY A 175 -3.75 34.02 3.75
CA GLY A 175 -2.37 33.82 4.21
C GLY A 175 -2.13 32.43 4.81
N GLU A 176 -1.47 32.35 5.97
CA GLU A 176 -1.11 31.09 6.64
C GLU A 176 -2.25 30.51 7.51
N SER A 177 -3.42 30.31 6.91
CA SER A 177 -4.53 29.62 7.59
C SER A 177 -4.23 28.11 7.75
N LYS A 178 -4.45 27.55 8.95
CA LYS A 178 -4.35 26.09 9.17
C LYS A 178 -5.26 25.31 8.20
N TRP A 179 -6.37 25.91 7.79
CA TRP A 179 -7.30 25.29 6.85
C TRP A 179 -6.75 25.25 5.43
N LEU A 180 -5.91 26.21 5.05
CA LEU A 180 -5.24 26.21 3.76
C LEU A 180 -4.17 25.11 3.71
N LEU A 181 -3.48 24.89 4.83
CA LEU A 181 -2.58 23.74 4.97
C LEU A 181 -3.34 22.43 4.78
N PHE A 182 -4.48 22.24 5.45
CA PHE A 182 -5.29 21.03 5.27
C PHE A 182 -5.89 20.89 3.87
N LEU A 183 -6.27 22.00 3.22
CA LEU A 183 -6.74 21.97 1.83
C LEU A 183 -5.61 21.56 0.88
N ARG A 184 -4.38 22.05 1.11
CA ARG A 184 -3.19 21.63 0.36
C ARG A 184 -2.92 20.14 0.55
N GLU A 185 -2.95 19.65 1.80
CA GLU A 185 -2.81 18.22 2.11
C GLU A 185 -3.85 17.37 1.37
N PHE A 186 -5.10 17.85 1.32
CA PHE A 186 -6.18 17.18 0.59
C PHE A 186 -5.95 17.16 -0.92
N VAL A 187 -5.51 18.28 -1.52
CA VAL A 187 -5.18 18.37 -2.95
C VAL A 187 -4.08 17.37 -3.31
N ILE A 188 -2.98 17.36 -2.55
CA ILE A 188 -1.85 16.44 -2.79
C ILE A 188 -2.29 14.98 -2.58
N HIS A 189 -3.17 14.72 -1.62
CA HIS A 189 -3.73 13.40 -1.40
C HIS A 189 -4.52 12.91 -2.62
N LEU A 190 -5.43 13.72 -3.17
CA LEU A 190 -6.17 13.36 -4.38
C LEU A 190 -5.24 13.24 -5.61
N GLU A 191 -4.20 14.07 -5.73
CA GLU A 191 -3.17 13.93 -6.78
C GLU A 191 -2.46 12.57 -6.68
N ASN A 192 -2.08 12.16 -5.47
CA ASN A 192 -1.45 10.88 -5.21
C ASN A 192 -2.35 9.69 -5.55
N LEU A 193 -3.66 9.83 -5.31
CA LEU A 193 -4.67 8.85 -5.72
C LEU A 193 -4.91 8.83 -7.24
N THR A 194 -4.60 9.92 -7.95
CA THR A 194 -4.68 9.97 -9.43
C THR A 194 -3.44 9.36 -10.08
N MET A 195 -2.30 9.40 -9.39
CA MET A 195 -1.02 8.81 -9.81
C MET A 195 -1.01 7.27 -9.74
N THR A 196 -2.18 6.62 -9.65
CA THR A 196 -2.31 5.18 -9.50
C THR A 196 -1.85 4.41 -10.73
N ASP A 197 -0.82 3.61 -10.51
CA ASP A 197 -0.37 2.39 -11.18
C ASP A 197 -0.17 2.31 -12.69
N THR A 198 -0.57 3.30 -13.47
CA THR A 198 -0.37 3.30 -14.92
C THR A 198 1.02 3.83 -15.28
N LEU A 199 1.76 3.06 -16.08
CA LEU A 199 2.94 3.56 -16.78
C LEU A 199 2.48 4.71 -17.69
N THR A 200 3.30 5.76 -17.84
CA THR A 200 3.06 6.71 -18.94
C THR A 200 3.24 6.00 -20.28
N ASP A 201 2.63 6.48 -21.36
CA ASP A 201 2.81 5.91 -22.71
C ASP A 201 4.29 5.73 -23.07
N ALA A 202 5.15 6.67 -22.66
CA ALA A 202 6.59 6.58 -22.88
C ALA A 202 7.27 5.49 -22.03
N GLN A 203 6.81 5.27 -20.79
CA GLN A 203 7.31 4.20 -19.93
C GLN A 203 6.82 2.83 -20.41
N GLU A 204 5.57 2.73 -20.88
CA GLU A 204 5.01 1.54 -21.50
C GLU A 204 5.78 1.19 -22.78
N GLN A 205 5.93 2.15 -23.69
CA GLN A 205 6.66 1.95 -24.93
C GLN A 205 8.11 1.53 -24.69
N PHE A 206 8.80 2.18 -23.74
CA PHE A 206 10.16 1.77 -23.35
C PHE A 206 10.21 0.31 -22.84
N ALA A 207 9.27 -0.10 -22.00
CA ALA A 207 9.23 -1.47 -21.50
C ALA A 207 8.98 -2.49 -22.63
N LEU A 208 8.08 -2.17 -23.56
CA LEU A 208 7.74 -3.01 -24.72
C LEU A 208 8.90 -3.11 -25.72
N GLU A 209 9.61 -2.02 -25.98
CA GLU A 209 10.78 -1.98 -26.87
C GLU A 209 11.98 -2.78 -26.33
N HIS A 210 12.04 -2.99 -25.01
CA HIS A 210 13.15 -3.67 -24.32
C HIS A 210 12.79 -5.03 -23.69
N LEU A 211 11.69 -5.66 -24.12
CA LEU A 211 11.23 -6.94 -23.55
C LEU A 211 12.31 -8.02 -23.55
N GLY A 212 13.08 -8.14 -24.64
CA GLY A 212 14.12 -9.15 -24.78
C GLY A 212 15.26 -8.96 -23.77
N GLU A 213 15.72 -7.72 -23.57
CA GLU A 213 16.76 -7.44 -22.58
C GLU A 213 16.25 -7.56 -21.14
N ILE A 214 14.99 -7.21 -20.88
CA ILE A 214 14.34 -7.43 -19.58
C ILE A 214 14.25 -8.92 -19.25
N GLU A 215 13.89 -9.75 -20.24
CA GLU A 215 13.86 -11.21 -20.09
C GLU A 215 15.26 -11.77 -19.83
N ALA A 216 16.26 -11.35 -20.62
CA ALA A 216 17.66 -11.75 -20.43
C ALA A 216 18.19 -11.35 -19.05
N LEU A 217 17.85 -10.16 -18.56
CA LEU A 217 18.18 -9.69 -17.21
C LEU A 217 17.50 -10.53 -16.13
N THR A 218 16.22 -10.84 -16.31
CA THR A 218 15.45 -11.68 -15.38
C THR A 218 16.05 -13.07 -15.29
N LYS A 219 16.43 -13.64 -16.43
CA LYS A 219 17.15 -14.92 -16.50
C LYS A 219 18.49 -14.85 -15.80
N ALA A 220 19.33 -13.87 -16.12
CA ALA A 220 20.65 -13.70 -15.50
C ALA A 220 20.54 -13.53 -13.96
N LYS A 221 19.53 -12.79 -13.49
CA LYS A 221 19.22 -12.66 -12.06
C LYS A 221 18.89 -14.02 -11.43
N ASN A 222 17.99 -14.78 -12.05
CA ASN A 222 17.57 -16.09 -11.53
C ASN A 222 18.74 -17.09 -11.53
N ASP A 223 19.56 -17.10 -12.59
CA ASP A 223 20.75 -17.95 -12.69
C ASP A 223 21.80 -17.58 -11.63
N ALA A 224 21.99 -16.28 -11.36
CA ALA A 224 22.88 -15.80 -10.31
C ALA A 224 22.39 -16.20 -8.91
N LEU A 225 21.09 -16.10 -8.63
CA LEU A 225 20.49 -16.54 -7.37
C LEU A 225 20.61 -18.05 -7.18
N ALA A 226 20.36 -18.84 -8.23
CA ALA A 226 20.53 -20.29 -8.20
C ALA A 226 21.99 -20.68 -7.93
N SER A 227 22.93 -20.03 -8.61
CA SER A 227 24.37 -20.28 -8.43
C SER A 227 24.83 -19.89 -7.01
N LEU A 228 24.36 -18.76 -6.49
CA LEU A 228 24.63 -18.33 -5.12
C LEU A 228 24.09 -19.33 -4.09
N ARG A 229 22.85 -19.78 -4.27
CA ARG A 229 22.20 -20.75 -3.38
C ARG A 229 22.99 -22.07 -3.31
N LEU A 230 23.40 -22.61 -4.46
CA LEU A 230 24.16 -23.86 -4.51
C LEU A 230 25.53 -23.72 -3.84
N ARG A 231 26.25 -22.63 -4.10
CA ARG A 231 27.54 -22.34 -3.47
C ARG A 231 27.44 -22.18 -1.95
N LEU A 232 26.43 -21.45 -1.46
CA LEU A 232 26.19 -21.33 -0.02
C LEU A 232 25.81 -22.68 0.60
N GLN A 233 24.98 -23.49 -0.07
CA GLN A 233 24.65 -24.83 0.41
C GLN A 233 25.90 -25.72 0.53
N GLU A 234 26.80 -25.68 -0.45
CA GLU A 234 28.06 -26.42 -0.42
C GLU A 234 28.98 -25.96 0.71
N GLY A 235 29.15 -24.64 0.88
CA GLY A 235 29.93 -24.05 1.98
C GLY A 235 29.36 -24.40 3.35
N LEU A 236 28.04 -24.31 3.53
CA LEU A 236 27.36 -24.71 4.76
C LEU A 236 27.54 -26.20 5.06
N ASN A 237 27.37 -27.09 4.06
CA ASN A 237 27.61 -28.53 4.25
C ASN A 237 29.07 -28.81 4.64
N THR A 238 30.04 -28.09 4.06
CA THR A 238 31.45 -28.24 4.40
C THR A 238 31.73 -27.82 5.84
N ARG A 239 31.16 -26.70 6.30
CA ARG A 239 31.36 -26.16 7.67
C ARG A 239 30.62 -26.94 8.76
N LEU A 240 29.64 -27.75 8.38
CA LEU A 240 28.76 -28.51 9.27
C LEU A 240 28.88 -30.03 9.06
N ASP A 241 29.92 -30.48 8.34
CA ASP A 241 30.14 -31.90 8.02
C ASP A 241 30.26 -32.77 9.28
N ASP A 242 30.82 -32.20 10.36
CA ASP A 242 30.95 -32.85 11.67
C ASP A 242 29.61 -33.22 12.31
N LEU A 243 28.51 -32.58 11.91
CA LEU A 243 27.17 -32.88 12.41
C LEU A 243 26.52 -34.07 11.70
N GLY A 244 27.06 -34.51 10.55
CA GLY A 244 26.51 -35.63 9.77
C GLY A 244 25.09 -35.39 9.22
N LEU A 245 24.61 -34.13 9.22
CA LEU A 245 23.29 -33.74 8.77
C LEU A 245 23.39 -32.86 7.53
N PRO A 246 23.03 -33.35 6.33
CA PRO A 246 23.15 -32.58 5.11
C PRO A 246 22.17 -31.40 5.11
N ILE A 247 22.66 -30.20 4.81
CA ILE A 247 21.86 -28.98 4.64
C ILE A 247 21.28 -28.95 3.23
N THR A 248 19.97 -28.76 3.16
CA THR A 248 19.20 -28.53 1.93
C THR A 248 18.86 -27.05 1.79
N SER A 249 18.58 -26.62 0.56
CA SER A 249 18.21 -25.22 0.28
C SER A 249 17.13 -25.08 -0.79
N TRP A 250 16.34 -24.03 -0.66
CA TRP A 250 15.36 -23.62 -1.68
C TRP A 250 15.23 -22.10 -1.72
N GLN A 251 14.70 -21.58 -2.82
CA GLN A 251 14.39 -20.17 -2.97
C GLN A 251 12.92 -19.93 -2.62
N GLU A 252 12.65 -18.87 -1.86
CA GLU A 252 11.30 -18.39 -1.59
C GLU A 252 11.03 -17.11 -2.38
N ASN A 253 9.76 -16.93 -2.77
CA ASN A 253 9.30 -15.74 -3.47
C ASN A 253 8.63 -14.80 -2.47
N TRP A 254 9.42 -13.98 -1.80
CA TRP A 254 8.86 -12.96 -0.91
C TRP A 254 8.49 -11.69 -1.70
N PRO A 255 7.42 -10.96 -1.31
CA PRO A 255 7.04 -9.70 -1.94
C PRO A 255 8.16 -8.65 -1.91
N VAL A 256 9.05 -8.74 -0.92
CA VAL A 256 10.07 -7.74 -0.62
C VAL A 256 11.44 -8.06 -1.22
N GLY A 257 11.64 -9.23 -1.85
CA GLY A 257 12.89 -9.58 -2.50
C GLY A 257 13.27 -11.06 -2.40
N PRO A 258 14.40 -11.46 -3.01
CA PRO A 258 14.85 -12.86 -2.99
C PRO A 258 15.25 -13.34 -1.59
N ALA A 259 14.76 -14.50 -1.21
CA ALA A 259 15.11 -15.19 0.03
C ALA A 259 15.60 -16.62 -0.28
N LEU A 260 16.79 -16.96 0.22
CA LEU A 260 17.40 -18.27 0.09
C LEU A 260 17.35 -18.96 1.45
N ARG A 261 16.55 -20.02 1.58
CA ARG A 261 16.36 -20.73 2.85
C ARG A 261 17.24 -21.97 2.91
N PHE A 262 17.77 -22.25 4.10
CA PHE A 262 18.64 -23.37 4.42
C PHE A 262 18.14 -24.08 5.68
N ALA A 263 18.04 -25.40 5.60
CA ALA A 263 17.66 -26.26 6.73
C ALA A 263 18.24 -27.68 6.54
N PRO A 264 18.52 -28.41 7.64
CA PRO A 264 18.85 -29.83 7.59
C PRO A 264 17.81 -30.65 6.81
N ASN A 265 18.29 -31.65 6.07
CA ASN A 265 17.43 -32.52 5.28
C ASN A 265 16.46 -33.30 6.18
N GLY A 266 15.18 -33.34 5.80
CA GLY A 266 14.16 -34.10 6.53
C GLY A 266 13.65 -33.46 7.82
N TRP A 267 14.08 -32.23 8.16
CA TRP A 267 13.51 -31.49 9.29
C TRP A 267 12.06 -31.08 9.05
N GLN A 268 11.22 -31.27 10.06
CA GLN A 268 9.81 -30.85 10.09
C GLN A 268 9.55 -29.64 11.01
N SER A 269 10.60 -29.05 11.57
CA SER A 269 10.50 -27.91 12.49
C SER A 269 10.25 -26.59 11.75
N HIS A 270 9.85 -25.55 12.48
CA HIS A 270 9.83 -24.18 11.95
C HIS A 270 11.21 -23.50 11.92
N SER A 271 12.27 -24.20 12.34
CA SER A 271 13.59 -23.61 12.45
C SER A 271 14.38 -23.68 11.14
N SER A 272 15.04 -22.58 10.76
CA SER A 272 15.86 -22.49 9.55
C SER A 272 16.66 -21.20 9.52
N VAL A 273 17.63 -21.10 8.61
CA VAL A 273 18.33 -19.85 8.32
C VAL A 273 17.98 -19.39 6.91
N VAL A 274 17.70 -18.10 6.74
CA VAL A 274 17.37 -17.47 5.47
C VAL A 274 18.37 -16.37 5.17
N ILE A 275 18.96 -16.41 3.98
CA ILE A 275 19.75 -15.31 3.44
C ILE A 275 18.84 -14.48 2.54
N TYR A 276 18.53 -13.26 2.96
CA TYR A 276 17.68 -12.30 2.26
C TYR A 276 18.52 -11.20 1.61
N LEU A 277 18.26 -10.93 0.34
CA LEU A 277 18.95 -9.91 -0.45
C LEU A 277 18.04 -8.69 -0.59
N GLU A 278 18.41 -7.57 0.06
CA GLU A 278 17.57 -6.38 0.13
C GLU A 278 17.61 -5.58 -1.19
N PRO A 279 16.52 -5.49 -1.96
CA PRO A 279 16.54 -4.80 -3.26
C PRO A 279 16.69 -3.28 -3.13
N GLN A 280 16.20 -2.69 -2.03
CA GLN A 280 16.16 -1.23 -1.83
C GLN A 280 17.52 -0.66 -1.40
N THR A 281 18.34 -1.48 -0.73
CA THR A 281 19.68 -1.11 -0.26
C THR A 281 20.70 -2.05 -0.90
N PRO A 282 21.17 -1.77 -2.13
CA PRO A 282 22.03 -2.69 -2.86
C PRO A 282 23.28 -3.04 -2.04
N LYS A 283 23.65 -4.34 -2.06
CA LYS A 283 24.75 -4.96 -1.29
C LYS A 283 24.42 -5.33 0.15
N ARG A 284 23.34 -4.81 0.74
CA ARG A 284 22.92 -5.25 2.08
C ARG A 284 22.35 -6.66 2.02
N VAL A 285 22.81 -7.51 2.92
CA VAL A 285 22.38 -8.90 3.06
C VAL A 285 21.90 -9.12 4.49
N TRP A 286 20.81 -9.85 4.66
CA TRP A 286 20.31 -10.22 5.97
C TRP A 286 20.40 -11.73 6.14
N VAL A 287 20.98 -12.16 7.26
CA VAL A 287 20.87 -13.53 7.75
C VAL A 287 19.75 -13.55 8.77
N GLN A 288 18.64 -14.18 8.42
CA GLN A 288 17.45 -14.29 9.25
C GLN A 288 17.34 -15.70 9.82
N THR A 289 17.40 -15.80 11.15
CA THR A 289 17.38 -17.07 11.87
C THR A 289 15.99 -17.27 12.45
N TYR A 290 15.29 -18.29 11.95
CA TYR A 290 14.00 -18.75 12.44
C TYR A 290 14.24 -19.88 13.45
N ILE A 291 13.67 -19.75 14.64
CA ILE A 291 13.81 -20.74 15.72
C ILE A 291 12.41 -21.10 16.22
N ASP A 292 12.04 -22.36 16.12
CA ASP A 292 10.78 -22.88 16.64
C ASP A 292 10.68 -22.64 18.16
N ARG A 293 9.56 -22.09 18.61
CA ARG A 293 9.34 -21.73 20.02
C ARG A 293 9.34 -22.92 20.97
N ARG A 294 9.20 -24.15 20.45
CA ARG A 294 9.35 -25.37 21.27
C ARG A 294 10.75 -25.54 21.87
N ASN A 295 11.76 -24.83 21.35
CA ASN A 295 13.15 -24.91 21.81
C ASN A 295 13.42 -24.07 23.07
N GLY A 296 12.42 -23.34 23.55
CA GLY A 296 12.49 -22.54 24.78
C GLY A 296 12.18 -21.06 24.55
N ASP A 297 12.16 -20.28 25.63
CA ASP A 297 12.07 -18.82 25.56
C ASP A 297 13.42 -18.14 25.22
N LEU A 298 13.42 -16.81 25.05
CA LEU A 298 14.64 -16.09 24.66
C LEU A 298 15.79 -16.22 25.68
N ALA A 299 15.49 -16.37 26.98
CA ALA A 299 16.51 -16.55 27.99
C ALA A 299 17.12 -17.96 27.92
N GLU A 300 16.29 -18.97 27.66
CA GLU A 300 16.73 -20.35 27.43
C GLU A 300 17.56 -20.46 26.14
N LEU A 301 17.18 -19.76 25.07
CA LEU A 301 17.96 -19.70 23.83
C LEU A 301 19.36 -19.08 24.05
N ALA A 302 19.47 -18.05 24.89
CA ALA A 302 20.76 -17.45 25.25
C ALA A 302 21.67 -18.46 25.96
N GLY A 303 21.12 -19.26 26.87
CA GLY A 303 21.83 -20.37 27.52
C GLY A 303 22.28 -21.47 26.55
N LYS A 304 21.60 -21.60 25.41
CA LYS A 304 21.89 -22.54 24.32
C LYS A 304 22.73 -21.93 23.18
N GLY A 305 23.34 -20.77 23.41
CA GLY A 305 24.30 -20.15 22.49
C GLY A 305 23.70 -19.21 21.44
N ILE A 306 22.41 -18.88 21.52
CA ILE A 306 21.80 -17.81 20.72
C ILE A 306 21.30 -16.71 21.65
N ASP A 307 22.16 -15.71 21.91
CA ASP A 307 21.74 -14.48 22.58
C ASP A 307 21.14 -13.53 21.54
N CYS A 308 19.87 -13.15 21.73
CA CYS A 308 19.16 -12.25 20.83
C CYS A 308 19.79 -10.85 20.73
N ASN A 309 20.61 -10.45 21.72
CA ASN A 309 21.31 -9.16 21.70
C ASN A 309 22.46 -9.12 20.67
N GLN A 310 22.85 -10.28 20.12
CA GLN A 310 23.84 -10.38 19.05
C GLN A 310 23.26 -10.02 17.67
N PHE A 311 21.94 -9.84 17.58
CA PHE A 311 21.21 -9.56 16.35
C PHE A 311 20.76 -8.10 16.33
N ASP A 312 20.74 -7.50 15.13
CA ASP A 312 20.32 -6.12 14.95
C ASP A 312 18.83 -5.92 15.29
N GLU A 313 18.01 -6.92 14.97
CA GLU A 313 16.58 -6.91 15.27
C GLU A 313 16.10 -8.32 15.65
N HIS A 314 14.98 -8.41 16.36
CA HIS A 314 14.25 -9.66 16.56
C HIS A 314 12.74 -9.44 16.59
N LYS A 315 11.99 -10.47 16.19
CA LYS A 315 10.52 -10.51 16.26
C LYS A 315 10.06 -11.81 16.90
N VAL A 316 9.09 -11.70 17.81
CA VAL A 316 8.44 -12.86 18.44
C VAL A 316 7.19 -13.21 17.63
N GLY A 317 7.28 -14.27 16.83
CA GLY A 317 6.17 -14.80 16.07
C GLY A 317 5.28 -15.74 16.90
N ARG A 318 4.20 -16.21 16.27
CA ARG A 318 3.29 -17.18 16.90
C ARG A 318 3.97 -18.53 17.13
N THR A 319 4.72 -19.02 16.14
CA THR A 319 5.35 -20.35 16.15
C THR A 319 6.87 -20.30 16.16
N SER A 320 7.49 -19.17 15.79
CA SER A 320 8.94 -19.01 15.77
C SER A 320 9.41 -17.67 16.34
N TYR A 321 10.64 -17.64 16.85
CA TYR A 321 11.42 -16.42 16.98
C TYR A 321 12.14 -16.14 15.65
N ASN A 322 12.15 -14.88 15.23
CA ASN A 322 12.85 -14.45 14.03
C ASN A 322 13.94 -13.45 14.45
N LEU A 323 15.19 -13.81 14.24
CA LEU A 323 16.36 -12.99 14.61
C LEU A 323 17.04 -12.50 13.33
N TYR A 324 17.46 -11.24 13.28
CA TYR A 324 17.93 -10.59 12.07
C TYR A 324 19.35 -10.05 12.25
N HIS A 325 20.30 -10.54 11.46
CA HIS A 325 21.68 -10.04 11.42
C HIS A 325 21.97 -9.44 10.05
N GLY A 326 22.28 -8.14 10.01
CA GLY A 326 22.49 -7.35 8.81
C GLY A 326 23.96 -7.18 8.46
N PHE A 327 24.30 -7.48 7.22
CA PHE A 327 25.63 -7.28 6.64
C PHE A 327 25.57 -6.10 5.66
N PRO A 328 26.43 -5.07 5.81
CA PRO A 328 26.39 -3.87 4.97
C PRO A 328 26.90 -4.12 3.54
N SER A 329 27.63 -5.23 3.31
CA SER A 329 28.13 -5.66 2.02
C SER A 329 28.02 -7.17 1.84
N MET A 330 28.22 -7.65 0.61
CA MET A 330 28.20 -9.07 0.24
C MET A 330 29.52 -9.78 0.60
N GLU A 331 29.95 -9.68 1.86
CA GLU A 331 31.11 -10.43 2.38
C GLU A 331 30.69 -11.90 2.59
N TRP A 332 30.66 -12.67 1.50
CA TRP A 332 30.05 -14.01 1.50
C TRP A 332 30.66 -14.97 2.51
N GLU A 333 31.96 -14.87 2.79
CA GLU A 333 32.63 -15.70 3.79
C GLU A 333 32.09 -15.46 5.20
N ALA A 334 31.94 -14.21 5.62
CA ALA A 334 31.40 -13.83 6.93
C ALA A 334 29.89 -14.15 7.03
N ILE A 335 29.14 -13.94 5.94
CA ILE A 335 27.72 -14.28 5.86
C ILE A 335 27.52 -15.80 6.01
N GLU A 336 28.34 -16.60 5.32
CA GLU A 336 28.31 -18.06 5.40
C GLU A 336 28.73 -18.57 6.77
N GLU A 337 29.75 -17.97 7.39
CA GLU A 337 30.17 -18.30 8.76
C GLU A 337 29.07 -18.03 9.78
N ALA A 338 28.39 -16.88 9.70
CA ALA A 338 27.26 -16.56 10.55
C ALA A 338 26.10 -17.54 10.33
N ALA A 339 25.74 -17.81 9.08
CA ALA A 339 24.68 -18.77 8.76
C ALA A 339 25.00 -20.18 9.26
N ALA A 340 26.25 -20.65 9.15
CA ALA A 340 26.69 -21.93 9.68
C ALA A 340 26.61 -21.97 11.22
N SER A 341 27.07 -20.90 11.90
CA SER A 341 26.99 -20.77 13.36
C SER A 341 25.54 -20.87 13.85
N TYR A 342 24.62 -20.14 13.21
CA TYR A 342 23.20 -20.17 13.56
C TYR A 342 22.55 -21.52 13.28
N LEU A 343 22.83 -22.14 12.13
CA LEU A 343 22.35 -23.49 11.82
C LEU A 343 22.84 -24.50 12.85
N ARG A 344 24.13 -24.45 13.22
CA ARG A 344 24.70 -25.34 14.25
C ARG A 344 23.96 -25.22 15.58
N ALA A 345 23.71 -24.00 16.04
CA ALA A 345 23.01 -23.76 17.30
C ALA A 345 21.56 -24.26 17.24
N ILE A 346 20.84 -23.99 16.15
CA ILE A 346 19.48 -24.53 15.95
C ILE A 346 19.51 -26.06 15.94
N ILE A 347 20.50 -26.67 15.27
CA ILE A 347 20.63 -28.14 15.18
C ILE A 347 20.83 -28.75 16.55
N ALA A 348 21.71 -28.17 17.37
CA ALA A 348 21.93 -28.62 18.74
C ALA A 348 20.62 -28.55 19.56
N MET A 349 19.90 -27.42 19.51
CA MET A 349 18.63 -27.25 20.22
C MET A 349 17.58 -28.29 19.82
N GLU A 350 17.48 -28.58 18.52
CA GLU A 350 16.51 -29.53 17.98
C GLU A 350 16.86 -30.97 18.36
N ILE A 351 18.14 -31.35 18.35
CA ILE A 351 18.60 -32.67 18.82
C ILE A 351 18.31 -32.84 20.31
N ASP A 352 18.61 -31.83 21.13
CA ASP A 352 18.35 -31.86 22.56
C ASP A 352 16.84 -32.01 22.84
N TRP A 353 16.00 -31.24 22.14
CA TRP A 353 14.54 -31.36 22.24
C TRP A 353 14.06 -32.77 21.88
N GLN A 354 14.54 -33.36 20.78
CA GLN A 354 14.16 -34.73 20.39
C GLN A 354 14.56 -35.77 21.44
N ARG A 355 15.73 -35.61 22.07
CA ARG A 355 16.18 -36.47 23.17
C ARG A 355 15.27 -36.34 24.40
N GLU A 356 14.95 -35.12 24.80
CA GLU A 356 14.03 -34.86 25.92
C GLU A 356 12.64 -35.48 25.69
N GLN A 357 12.10 -35.41 24.46
CA GLN A 357 10.82 -36.05 24.13
C GLN A 357 10.89 -37.58 24.19
N MET A 358 12.00 -38.20 23.79
CA MET A 358 12.19 -39.65 23.90
C MET A 358 12.33 -40.10 25.35
N GLU A 359 13.02 -39.31 26.18
CA GLU A 359 13.22 -39.59 27.60
C GLU A 359 11.95 -39.35 28.44
N ALA A 360 11.06 -38.44 28.01
CA ALA A 360 9.79 -38.16 28.68
C ALA A 360 8.74 -39.29 28.58
N GLY A 361 8.93 -40.25 27.65
CA GLY A 361 8.01 -41.37 27.42
C GLY A 361 6.63 -40.94 26.89
N PRO A 362 5.83 -41.85 26.30
CA PRO A 362 4.47 -41.50 25.90
C PRO A 362 3.65 -41.21 27.16
N SER A 363 3.16 -39.97 27.27
CA SER A 363 2.15 -39.61 28.26
C SER A 363 0.94 -40.54 28.07
N ALA A 364 0.67 -41.38 29.08
CA ALA A 364 -0.50 -42.25 29.14
C ALA A 364 -1.81 -41.44 29.19
#